data_AF-A0A1T4YV74-F1
#
_entry.id   AF-A0A1T4YV74-F1
#
_cell.length_a   1.000
_cell.length_b   1.000
_cell.length_c   1.000
_cell.angle_alpha   90.00
_cell.angle_beta   90.00
_cell.angle_gamma   90.00
#
_symmetry.space_group_name_H-M   'P 1'
#
loop_
_entity.id
_entity.type
_entity.pdbx_description
1 polymer ?
#
loop_
_entity_poly.entity_id
_entity_poly.type
_entity_poly.pdbx_seq_one_letter_code
_entity_poly.pdbx_strand_id
1 'polypeptide(L)'
;MGKVFLVLAAVVLMVYSLYDLVATPRDRVQHLPKWGWALLIVLAPYAGAALWLIFGVAKGRSTGGPRKRPPRPLGPDDDPDFLRGL
;
A
#
# COMPACT_ATOMS: atom_id res chain seq x y z
N MET A 1 1.93 -4.89 -35.92
CA MET A 1 2.13 -5.75 -34.73
C MET A 1 2.48 -4.96 -33.46
N GLY A 2 3.51 -4.10 -33.44
CA GLY A 2 3.95 -3.41 -32.20
C GLY A 2 2.91 -2.49 -31.52
N LYS A 3 1.99 -1.89 -32.28
CA LYS A 3 0.92 -1.03 -31.72
C LYS A 3 -0.06 -1.80 -30.83
N VAL A 4 -0.35 -3.05 -31.17
CA VAL A 4 -1.24 -3.92 -30.39
C VAL A 4 -0.60 -4.27 -29.05
N PHE A 5 0.71 -4.51 -29.04
CA PHE A 5 1.47 -4.74 -27.82
C PHE A 5 1.47 -3.53 -26.89
N LEU A 6 1.64 -2.32 -27.43
CA LEU A 6 1.57 -1.09 -26.63
C LEU A 6 0.19 -0.91 -25.98
N VAL A 7 -0.89 -1.10 -26.75
CA VAL A 7 -2.26 -1.00 -26.23
C VAL A 7 -2.51 -2.05 -25.14
N LEU A 8 -2.08 -3.29 -25.35
CA LEU A 8 -2.18 -4.34 -24.34
C LEU A 8 -1.42 -3.99 -23.06
N ALA A 9 -0.19 -3.50 -23.18
CA ALA A 9 0.60 -3.06 -22.03
C ALA A 9 -0.10 -1.93 -21.26
N ALA A 10 -0.68 -0.94 -21.97
CA ALA A 10 -1.45 0.13 -21.36
C ALA A 10 -2.64 -0.39 -20.55
N VAL A 11 -3.39 -1.34 -21.13
CA VAL A 11 -4.56 -1.93 -20.49
C VAL A 11 -4.15 -2.73 -19.25
N VAL A 12 -3.11 -3.55 -19.34
CA VAL A 12 -2.60 -4.32 -18.20
C VAL A 12 -2.13 -3.40 -17.08
N LEU A 13 -1.36 -2.35 -17.41
CA LEU A 13 -0.94 -1.31 -16.46
C LEU A 13 -2.14 -0.64 -15.80
N MET A 14 -3.13 -0.23 -16.59
CA MET A 14 -4.32 0.44 -16.10
C MET A 14 -5.11 -0.44 -15.12
N VAL A 15 -5.37 -1.70 -15.50
CA VAL A 15 -6.09 -2.65 -14.65
C VAL A 15 -5.31 -2.94 -13.37
N TYR A 16 -4.01 -3.16 -13.47
CA TYR A 16 -3.15 -3.39 -12.31
C TYR A 16 -3.15 -2.20 -11.36
N SER A 17 -2.95 -0.97 -11.86
CA SER A 17 -2.93 0.24 -11.04
C SER A 17 -4.28 0.53 -10.41
N LEU A 18 -5.40 0.25 -11.09
CA LEU A 18 -6.73 0.36 -10.50
C LEU A 18 -6.96 -0.66 -9.39
N TYR A 19 -6.55 -1.91 -9.60
CA TYR A 19 -6.62 -2.94 -8.56
C TYR A 19 -5.79 -2.53 -7.34
N ASP A 20 -4.56 -2.06 -7.56
CA ASP A 20 -3.64 -1.62 -6.51
C ASP A 20 -4.17 -0.39 -5.74
N LEU A 21 -4.80 0.56 -6.45
CA LEU A 21 -5.49 1.71 -5.86
C LEU A 21 -6.68 1.31 -4.98
N VAL A 22 -7.44 0.30 -5.39
CA VAL A 22 -8.56 -0.24 -4.61
C VAL A 22 -8.03 -0.96 -3.37
N ALA A 23 -7.03 -1.82 -3.54
CA ALA A 23 -6.40 -2.61 -2.49
C ALA A 23 -5.67 -1.75 -1.45
N THR A 24 -5.10 -0.61 -1.85
CA THR A 24 -4.41 0.32 -0.95
C THR A 24 -5.41 1.00 -0.02
N PRO A 25 -5.27 0.92 1.31
CA PRO A 25 -6.22 1.56 2.24
C PRO A 25 -6.04 3.09 2.22
N ARG A 26 -7.13 3.84 2.49
CA ARG A 26 -7.22 5.30 2.25
C ARG A 26 -6.17 6.12 3.02
N ASP A 27 -5.76 5.62 4.17
CA ASP A 27 -4.71 6.15 5.05
C ASP A 27 -3.30 6.08 4.45
N ARG A 28 -3.09 5.26 3.42
CA ARG A 28 -1.80 5.14 2.72
C ARG A 28 -1.76 5.84 1.38
N VAL A 29 -2.87 6.40 0.92
CA VAL A 29 -2.93 7.14 -0.35
C VAL A 29 -2.39 8.54 -0.10
N GLN A 30 -1.35 8.94 -0.83
CA GLN A 30 -0.70 10.25 -0.67
C GLN A 30 -0.95 11.18 -1.87
N HIS A 31 -0.77 12.47 -1.64
CA HIS A 31 -0.85 13.59 -2.59
C HIS A 31 -2.23 13.89 -3.18
N LEU A 32 -3.00 12.89 -3.58
CA LEU A 32 -4.35 13.04 -4.11
C LEU A 32 -5.33 12.07 -3.41
N PRO A 33 -6.61 12.45 -3.29
CA PRO A 33 -7.64 11.51 -2.87
C PRO A 33 -7.76 10.35 -3.88
N LYS A 34 -8.26 9.18 -3.43
CA LYS A 34 -8.40 7.98 -4.29
C LYS A 34 -9.03 8.26 -5.66
N TRP A 35 -10.04 9.13 -5.70
CA TRP A 35 -10.72 9.48 -6.95
C TRP A 35 -9.83 10.27 -7.91
N GLY A 36 -8.93 11.13 -7.40
CA GLY A 36 -7.99 11.88 -8.22
C GLY A 36 -6.98 10.97 -8.90
N TRP A 37 -6.47 9.98 -8.17
CA TRP A 37 -5.59 8.96 -8.73
C TRP A 37 -6.26 8.07 -9.76
N ALA A 38 -7.51 7.65 -9.51
CA ALA A 38 -8.30 6.89 -10.49
C ALA A 38 -8.48 7.69 -11.79
N LEU A 39 -8.83 8.97 -11.70
CA LEU A 39 -9.00 9.84 -12.87
C LEU A 39 -7.70 9.97 -13.68
N LEU A 40 -6.55 10.09 -12.99
CA LEU A 40 -5.23 10.20 -13.61
C LEU A 40 -4.84 8.92 -14.37
N ILE A 41 -5.11 7.75 -13.78
CA ILE A 41 -4.89 6.44 -14.42
C ILE A 41 -5.80 6.26 -15.64
N VAL A 42 -7.04 6.75 -15.61
CA VAL A 42 -7.98 6.61 -16.75
C VAL A 42 -7.63 7.57 -17.88
N LEU A 43 -7.33 8.85 -17.59
CA LEU A 43 -7.01 9.86 -18.59
C LEU A 43 -5.64 9.64 -19.24
N ALA A 44 -4.68 9.15 -18.48
CA ALA A 44 -3.32 8.91 -18.94
C ALA A 44 -2.83 7.55 -18.42
N PRO A 45 -3.19 6.41 -19.04
CA PRO A 45 -2.90 5.08 -18.50
C PRO A 45 -1.42 4.83 -18.25
N TYR A 46 -0.54 5.32 -19.11
CA TYR A 46 0.91 5.17 -18.89
C TYR A 46 1.44 6.10 -17.80
N ALA A 47 1.17 7.40 -17.92
CA ALA A 47 1.72 8.40 -16.99
C ALA A 47 1.06 8.30 -15.60
N GLY A 48 -0.24 8.05 -15.55
CA GLY A 48 -1.01 7.89 -14.33
C GLY A 48 -0.69 6.62 -13.58
N ALA A 49 -0.53 5.48 -14.28
CA ALA A 49 -0.01 4.27 -13.65
C ALA A 49 1.42 4.48 -13.12
N ALA A 50 2.29 5.11 -13.92
CA ALA A 50 3.67 5.39 -13.49
C ALA A 50 3.71 6.31 -12.26
N LEU A 51 2.97 7.42 -12.26
CA LEU A 51 2.88 8.33 -11.11
C LEU A 51 2.27 7.62 -9.90
N TRP A 52 1.25 6.77 -10.07
CA TRP A 52 0.64 6.01 -8.97
C TRP A 52 1.66 5.08 -8.32
N LEU A 53 2.43 4.35 -9.12
CA LEU A 53 3.44 3.42 -8.63
C LEU A 53 4.60 4.11 -7.92
N ILE A 54 4.94 5.34 -8.31
CA ILE A 54 6.06 6.10 -7.73
C ILE A 54 5.63 6.91 -6.50
N PHE A 55 4.47 7.59 -6.57
CA PHE A 55 4.04 8.60 -5.59
C PHE A 55 2.68 8.30 -4.94
N GLY A 56 1.88 7.39 -5.51
CA GLY A 56 0.50 7.17 -5.08
C GLY A 56 0.36 6.44 -3.74
N VAL A 57 1.31 5.55 -3.46
CA VAL A 57 1.35 4.80 -2.21
C VAL A 57 2.42 5.39 -1.30
N ALA A 58 2.03 5.76 -0.09
CA ALA A 58 2.97 5.91 1.02
C ALA A 58 3.72 4.58 1.14
N LYS A 59 4.91 4.50 0.56
CA LYS A 59 5.86 3.41 0.78
C LYS A 59 6.30 3.57 2.22
N GLY A 60 5.43 3.12 3.13
CA GLY A 60 5.59 3.23 4.56
C GLY A 60 7.00 2.79 4.80
N ARG A 61 7.82 3.74 5.25
CA ARG A 61 9.27 3.61 5.33
C ARG A 61 9.56 2.16 5.69
N SER A 62 10.32 1.46 4.86
CA SER A 62 11.05 0.27 5.30
C SER A 62 12.14 0.68 6.30
N THR A 63 11.83 1.58 7.24
CA THR A 63 12.47 1.62 8.53
C THR A 63 11.94 0.39 9.23
N GLY A 64 12.82 -0.58 9.47
CA GLY A 64 12.65 -1.59 10.50
C GLY A 64 12.50 -0.95 11.88
N GLY A 65 11.46 -0.15 12.07
CA GLY A 65 10.96 0.25 13.37
C GLY A 65 10.04 -0.86 13.83
N PRO A 66 10.21 -1.40 15.04
CA PRO A 66 9.36 -2.47 15.52
C PRO A 66 7.92 -1.99 15.43
N ARG A 67 7.10 -2.67 14.61
CA ARG A 67 5.65 -2.63 14.77
C ARG A 67 5.45 -2.84 16.26
N LYS A 68 4.95 -1.81 16.97
CA LYS A 68 4.43 -1.98 18.31
C LYS A 68 3.32 -3.02 18.18
N ARG A 69 3.68 -4.29 18.31
CA ARG A 69 2.73 -5.35 18.56
C ARG A 69 1.96 -4.87 19.78
N PRO A 70 0.62 -4.87 19.76
CA PRO A 70 -0.10 -4.67 21.01
C PRO A 70 0.51 -5.61 22.05
N PRO A 71 0.75 -5.14 23.30
CA PRO A 71 1.33 -5.98 24.33
C PRO A 71 0.53 -7.28 24.34
N ARG A 72 1.22 -8.40 24.08
CA ARG A 72 0.59 -9.70 24.25
C ARG A 72 0.15 -9.74 25.72
N PRO A 73 -1.08 -10.18 26.01
CA PRO A 73 -1.45 -10.50 27.39
C PRO A 73 -0.36 -11.45 27.91
N LEU A 74 0.44 -10.96 28.86
CA LEU A 74 1.44 -11.77 29.54
C LEU A 74 0.65 -12.73 30.43
N GLY A 75 0.90 -14.03 30.29
CA GLY A 75 0.32 -14.99 31.22
C GLY A 75 0.82 -14.72 32.64
N PRO A 76 0.07 -15.05 33.69
CA PRO A 76 0.53 -14.92 35.07
C PRO A 76 1.90 -15.59 35.33
N ASP A 77 2.21 -16.66 34.60
CA ASP A 77 3.48 -17.40 34.70
C ASP A 77 4.69 -16.65 34.11
N ASP A 78 4.46 -15.67 33.22
CA ASP A 78 5.49 -14.91 32.51
C ASP A 78 5.78 -13.53 33.18
N ASP A 79 5.08 -13.18 34.27
CA ASP A 79 5.25 -11.91 34.99
C ASP A 79 6.30 -12.06 36.11
N PRO A 80 7.44 -11.35 36.04
CA PRO A 80 8.46 -11.39 37.08
C PRO A 80 7.94 -10.90 38.45
N ASP A 81 6.91 -10.04 38.48
CA ASP A 81 6.31 -9.59 39.73
C ASP A 81 5.43 -10.66 40.39
N PHE A 82 4.84 -11.57 39.60
CA PHE A 82 4.12 -12.74 40.13
C PHE A 82 5.07 -13.77 40.74
N LEU A 83 6.19 -14.05 40.06
CA LEU A 83 7.22 -15.01 40.53
C LEU A 83 7.98 -14.55 41.78
N ARG A 84 7.98 -13.25 42.09
CA ARG A 84 8.59 -12.70 43.31
C ARG A 84 7.78 -12.99 44.58
N GLY A 85 6.53 -13.43 44.44
CA GLY A 85 5.63 -13.73 45.54
C GLY A 85 5.53 -15.21 45.93
N LEU A 86 6.33 -16.11 45.31
CA LEU A 86 6.36 -17.55 45.60
C LEU A 86 7.48 -17.92 46.59
#